data_AF-A0A800D923-F1
#
_entry.id   AF-A0A800D923-F1
#
_cell.length_a   1.000
_cell.length_b   1.000
_cell.length_c   1.000
_cell.angle_alpha   90.00
_cell.angle_beta   90.00
_cell.angle_gamma   90.00
#
_symmetry.space_group_name_H-M   'P 1'
#
loop_
_entity.id
_entity.type
_entity.pdbx_description
1 polymer ?
#
loop_
_entity_poly.entity_id
_entity_poly.type
_entity_poly.pdbx_seq_one_letter_code
_entity_poly.pdbx_strand_id
1 'polypeptide(L)'
;MKIARAGPKYIEDNFVRIMRGCYILREEPEFRDLYFDPDKTVEVTVRVMQKHEERAAEVAQASRDEQQMFYDDVRIEIIDQLATPQFRRDFLRRLGECQERLKGTNKVKKLEMALFLDPILRQKEVPWGLCGLVTTIYEETKEKALREYEEEQELFEELLEALGGEADVEELLAMAEDPELLAAFTKKLEAKPALRERIERDIDQWIREIGEAIAQGEVELGLFTEEEILLAMVYFTDYAQRLRPEEYRSEAVSYKFLECMQRAIADIMTPARVEAMEGHLDRLFLTWAKSKDERKRRWAPHVQAVRGSLSSWGGYHENPILLSEYLYRSKELQERARRGQIRDLEEKFNALVEKVRRGEKVMAEKPGGEGLWGKLRRTLKR
;
A
#
# COMPACT_ATOMS: atom_id res chain seq x y z
N MET A 1 -42.01 0.78 29.12
CA MET A 1 -41.33 0.35 27.86
C MET A 1 -42.38 -0.31 26.96
N LYS A 2 -42.78 0.34 25.85
CA LYS A 2 -43.88 -0.14 24.96
C LYS A 2 -43.54 -1.44 24.21
N ILE A 3 -42.25 -1.72 24.05
CA ILE A 3 -41.70 -2.85 23.28
C ILE A 3 -42.08 -4.21 23.87
N ALA A 4 -42.06 -4.37 25.19
CA ALA A 4 -42.40 -5.64 25.85
C ALA A 4 -43.89 -6.06 25.71
N ARG A 5 -44.75 -5.16 25.18
CA ARG A 5 -46.19 -5.41 24.99
C ARG A 5 -46.62 -5.39 23.52
N ALA A 6 -45.70 -5.13 22.59
CA ALA A 6 -46.01 -4.94 21.19
C ALA A 6 -45.66 -6.25 20.43
N GLY A 7 -46.66 -6.90 19.83
CA GLY A 7 -46.49 -8.15 19.08
C GLY A 7 -45.67 -7.99 17.79
N PRO A 8 -45.50 -9.08 17.01
CA PRO A 8 -44.66 -9.11 15.79
C PRO A 8 -44.92 -7.98 14.79
N LYS A 9 -46.18 -7.55 14.67
CA LYS A 9 -46.62 -6.47 13.79
C LYS A 9 -45.97 -5.12 14.10
N TYR A 10 -45.63 -4.86 15.36
CA TYR A 10 -44.90 -3.64 15.74
C TYR A 10 -43.50 -3.59 15.14
N ILE A 11 -42.83 -4.74 15.00
CA ILE A 11 -41.48 -4.80 14.43
C ILE A 11 -41.53 -4.50 12.93
N GLU A 12 -42.49 -5.08 12.21
CA GLU A 12 -42.73 -4.81 10.79
C GLU A 12 -43.08 -3.33 10.55
N ASP A 13 -44.03 -2.80 11.32
CA ASP A 13 -44.49 -1.40 11.21
C ASP A 13 -43.38 -0.38 11.52
N ASN A 14 -42.38 -0.77 12.32
CA ASN A 14 -41.29 0.11 12.73
C ASN A 14 -39.97 -0.16 12.00
N PHE A 15 -39.86 -1.22 11.20
CA PHE A 15 -38.62 -1.60 10.53
C PHE A 15 -38.08 -0.46 9.66
N VAL A 16 -38.89 0.05 8.73
CA VAL A 16 -38.50 1.13 7.83
C VAL A 16 -38.18 2.42 8.61
N ARG A 17 -38.98 2.74 9.63
CA ARG A 17 -38.78 3.91 10.49
C ARG A 17 -37.44 3.84 11.23
N ILE A 18 -37.10 2.69 11.78
CA ILE A 18 -35.87 2.48 12.55
C ILE A 18 -34.67 2.46 11.62
N MET A 19 -34.73 1.68 10.53
CA MET A 19 -33.66 1.57 9.56
C MET A 19 -33.31 2.92 8.95
N ARG A 20 -34.30 3.73 8.55
CA ARG A 20 -34.03 5.08 8.02
C ARG A 20 -33.68 6.09 9.11
N GLY A 21 -34.40 6.06 10.23
CA GLY A 21 -34.30 7.08 11.28
C GLY A 21 -33.11 6.96 12.21
N CYS A 22 -32.35 5.87 12.14
CA CYS A 22 -31.21 5.63 13.02
C CYS A 22 -29.99 6.51 12.73
N TYR A 23 -29.99 7.34 11.67
CA TYR A 23 -28.94 8.32 11.43
C TYR A 23 -28.67 9.21 12.65
N ILE A 24 -29.67 9.48 13.49
CA ILE A 24 -29.51 10.28 14.72
C ILE A 24 -28.52 9.67 15.73
N LEU A 25 -28.20 8.38 15.60
CA LEU A 25 -27.18 7.72 16.41
C LEU A 25 -25.77 8.17 16.03
N ARG A 26 -25.57 8.75 14.85
CA ARG A 26 -24.29 9.30 14.38
C ARG A 26 -23.67 10.27 15.38
N GLU A 27 -24.49 11.04 16.09
CA GLU A 27 -24.09 12.04 17.08
C GLU A 27 -23.58 11.43 18.40
N GLU A 28 -23.89 10.15 18.66
CA GLU A 28 -23.48 9.46 19.88
C GLU A 28 -21.97 9.16 19.86
N PRO A 29 -21.29 9.24 21.01
CA PRO A 29 -19.83 9.19 21.10
C PRO A 29 -19.22 7.93 20.49
N GLU A 30 -19.92 6.79 20.53
CA GLU A 30 -19.44 5.52 20.00
C GLU A 30 -19.28 5.50 18.47
N PHE A 31 -19.90 6.45 17.77
CA PHE A 31 -19.86 6.50 16.31
C PHE A 31 -19.08 7.69 15.77
N ARG A 32 -18.73 8.70 16.59
CA ARG A 32 -18.12 9.97 16.14
C ARG A 32 -16.89 9.79 15.25
N ASP A 33 -16.05 8.84 15.60
CA ASP A 33 -14.78 8.48 14.96
C ASP A 33 -14.90 7.26 14.03
N LEU A 34 -16.10 6.70 13.83
CA LEU A 34 -16.30 5.56 12.96
C LEU A 34 -16.51 6.02 11.52
N TYR A 35 -15.55 5.71 10.66
CA TYR A 35 -15.56 5.98 9.23
C TYR A 35 -15.24 4.70 8.45
N PHE A 36 -15.62 4.67 7.18
CA PHE A 36 -14.98 3.73 6.25
C PHE A 36 -13.55 4.20 5.95
N ASP A 37 -12.76 3.32 5.36
CA ASP A 37 -11.45 3.65 4.81
C ASP A 37 -11.63 4.63 3.63
N PRO A 38 -11.09 5.87 3.69
CA PRO A 38 -11.33 6.88 2.66
C PRO A 38 -10.84 6.46 1.28
N ASP A 39 -9.64 5.88 1.19
CA ASP A 39 -9.00 5.50 -0.07
C ASP A 39 -9.81 4.39 -0.75
N LYS A 40 -10.21 3.36 0.00
CA LYS A 40 -11.13 2.32 -0.50
C LYS A 40 -12.51 2.87 -0.83
N THR A 41 -12.99 3.87 -0.10
CA THR A 41 -14.30 4.49 -0.37
C THR A 41 -14.30 5.13 -1.76
N VAL A 42 -13.23 5.85 -2.12
CA VAL A 42 -13.06 6.42 -3.46
C VAL A 42 -12.94 5.31 -4.51
N GLU A 43 -12.03 4.34 -4.31
CA GLU A 43 -11.80 3.23 -5.24
C GLU A 43 -13.09 2.47 -5.56
N VAL A 44 -13.83 2.04 -4.52
CA VAL A 44 -15.09 1.29 -4.67
C VAL A 44 -16.15 2.15 -5.33
N THR A 45 -16.27 3.43 -4.94
CA THR A 45 -17.25 4.35 -5.52
C THR A 45 -17.00 4.53 -7.02
N VAL A 46 -15.76 4.80 -7.43
CA VAL A 46 -15.41 4.95 -8.86
C VAL A 46 -15.72 3.68 -9.63
N ARG A 47 -15.28 2.52 -9.12
CA ARG A 47 -15.52 1.21 -9.76
C ARG A 47 -17.00 0.92 -9.94
N VAL A 48 -17.82 1.15 -8.92
CA VAL A 48 -19.27 0.89 -8.98
C VAL A 48 -19.94 1.91 -9.92
N MET A 49 -19.56 3.18 -9.88
CA MET A 49 -20.09 4.19 -10.80
C MET A 49 -19.78 3.87 -12.26
N GLN A 50 -18.55 3.44 -12.57
CA GLN A 50 -18.16 2.98 -13.92
C GLN A 50 -19.01 1.78 -14.38
N LYS A 51 -19.25 0.82 -13.50
CA LYS A 51 -20.11 -0.34 -13.80
C LYS A 51 -21.55 0.07 -14.16
N HIS A 52 -22.05 1.19 -13.64
CA HIS A 52 -23.42 1.67 -13.84
C HIS A 52 -23.52 2.88 -14.78
N GLU A 53 -22.45 3.23 -15.50
CA GLU A 53 -22.38 4.45 -16.33
C GLU A 53 -23.50 4.52 -17.39
N GLU A 54 -23.72 3.43 -18.12
CA GLU A 54 -24.78 3.35 -19.14
C GLU A 54 -26.17 3.57 -18.53
N ARG A 55 -26.44 2.91 -17.39
CA ARG A 55 -27.72 3.03 -16.69
C ARG A 55 -27.89 4.41 -16.05
N ALA A 56 -26.82 5.04 -15.59
CA ALA A 56 -26.85 6.41 -15.09
C ALA A 56 -27.29 7.39 -16.18
N ALA A 57 -26.82 7.23 -17.42
CA ALA A 57 -27.23 8.04 -18.55
C ALA A 57 -28.71 7.86 -18.92
N GLU A 58 -29.24 6.64 -18.82
CA GLU A 58 -30.66 6.35 -19.04
C GLU A 58 -31.55 7.00 -17.95
N VAL A 59 -31.16 6.85 -16.67
CA VAL A 59 -31.93 7.34 -15.53
C VAL A 59 -31.87 8.87 -15.40
N ALA A 60 -30.85 9.52 -15.97
CA ALA A 60 -30.74 10.99 -15.99
C ALA A 60 -31.95 11.69 -16.66
N GLN A 61 -32.65 10.99 -17.57
CA GLN A 61 -33.86 11.50 -18.24
C GLN A 61 -35.17 11.04 -17.58
N ALA A 62 -35.09 10.21 -16.54
CA ALA A 62 -36.21 9.62 -15.85
C ALA A 62 -36.81 10.57 -14.78
N SER A 63 -37.85 10.11 -14.08
CA SER A 63 -38.44 10.87 -12.97
C SER A 63 -37.47 11.01 -11.79
N ARG A 64 -37.70 12.01 -10.92
CA ARG A 64 -36.88 12.20 -9.71
C ARG A 64 -36.90 10.99 -8.78
N ASP A 65 -38.03 10.28 -8.71
CA ASP A 65 -38.16 9.09 -7.87
C ASP A 65 -37.31 7.94 -8.42
N GLU A 66 -37.30 7.75 -9.73
CA GLU A 66 -36.44 6.75 -10.40
C GLU A 66 -34.95 7.09 -10.26
N GLN A 67 -34.59 8.37 -10.36
CA GLN A 67 -33.24 8.85 -10.07
C GLN A 67 -32.83 8.53 -8.65
N GLN A 68 -33.68 8.84 -7.67
CA GLN A 68 -33.39 8.56 -6.26
C GLN A 68 -33.23 7.06 -5.99
N MET A 69 -34.09 6.22 -6.59
CA MET A 69 -33.97 4.76 -6.47
C MET A 69 -32.65 4.24 -7.05
N PHE A 70 -32.23 4.75 -8.21
CA PHE A 70 -30.94 4.40 -8.80
C PHE A 70 -29.77 4.79 -7.90
N TYR A 71 -29.77 6.00 -7.35
CA TYR A 71 -28.72 6.42 -6.41
C TYR A 71 -28.72 5.58 -5.13
N ASP A 72 -29.89 5.24 -4.60
CA ASP A 72 -30.01 4.37 -3.44
C ASP A 72 -29.44 2.96 -3.74
N ASP A 73 -29.76 2.37 -4.90
CA ASP A 73 -29.24 1.06 -5.34
C ASP A 73 -27.71 1.07 -5.45
N VAL A 74 -27.15 2.10 -6.11
CA VAL A 74 -25.70 2.28 -6.26
C VAL A 74 -25.03 2.44 -4.91
N ARG A 75 -25.59 3.27 -4.02
CA ARG A 75 -25.05 3.46 -2.67
C ARG A 75 -25.09 2.18 -1.85
N ILE A 76 -26.16 1.39 -1.96
CA ILE A 76 -26.27 0.09 -1.29
C ILE A 76 -25.15 -0.84 -1.76
N GLU A 77 -24.92 -0.94 -3.07
CA GLU A 77 -23.84 -1.76 -3.63
C GLU A 77 -22.45 -1.32 -3.13
N ILE A 78 -22.20 -0.01 -3.08
CA ILE A 78 -20.93 0.54 -2.57
C ILE A 78 -20.75 0.17 -1.09
N ILE A 79 -21.75 0.44 -0.26
CA ILE A 79 -21.69 0.16 1.19
C ILE A 79 -21.51 -1.34 1.46
N ASP A 80 -22.18 -2.21 0.69
CA ASP A 80 -22.04 -3.65 0.88
C ASP A 80 -20.61 -4.15 0.55
N GLN A 81 -19.92 -3.51 -0.40
CA GLN A 81 -18.51 -3.77 -0.69
C GLN A 81 -17.57 -3.19 0.38
N LEU A 82 -17.89 -2.02 0.94
CA LEU A 82 -17.09 -1.35 1.98
C LEU A 82 -17.27 -1.96 3.37
N ALA A 83 -18.44 -2.54 3.66
CA ALA A 83 -18.78 -3.14 4.95
C ALA A 83 -18.11 -4.50 5.16
N THR A 84 -16.78 -4.50 5.25
CA THR A 84 -15.95 -5.69 5.49
C THR A 84 -16.36 -6.41 6.78
N PRO A 85 -16.03 -7.71 6.94
CA PRO A 85 -16.29 -8.43 8.20
C PRO A 85 -15.70 -7.74 9.43
N GLN A 86 -14.55 -7.06 9.28
CA GLN A 86 -13.94 -6.29 10.36
C GLN A 86 -14.76 -5.05 10.72
N PHE A 87 -15.18 -4.26 9.72
CA PHE A 87 -16.04 -3.10 9.94
C PHE A 87 -17.36 -3.51 10.61
N ARG A 88 -18.01 -4.58 10.13
CA ARG A 88 -19.27 -5.06 10.71
C ARG A 88 -19.13 -5.45 12.18
N ARG A 89 -18.04 -6.13 12.55
CA ARG A 89 -17.74 -6.47 13.96
C ARG A 89 -17.55 -5.23 14.81
N ASP A 90 -16.79 -4.26 14.32
CA ASP A 90 -16.52 -3.02 15.07
C ASP A 90 -17.80 -2.19 15.25
N PHE A 91 -18.59 -2.06 14.19
CA PHE A 91 -19.89 -1.38 14.23
C PHE A 91 -20.83 -2.02 15.26
N LEU A 92 -21.00 -3.34 15.24
CA LEU A 92 -21.89 -4.04 16.18
C LEU A 92 -21.38 -3.95 17.63
N ARG A 93 -20.07 -3.97 17.86
CA ARG A 93 -19.47 -3.72 19.18
C ARG A 93 -19.82 -2.33 19.70
N ARG A 94 -19.58 -1.29 18.90
CA ARG A 94 -19.90 0.12 19.22
C ARG A 94 -21.41 0.32 19.43
N LEU A 95 -22.25 -0.37 18.66
CA LEU A 95 -23.69 -0.39 18.85
C LEU A 95 -24.09 -0.98 20.21
N GLY A 96 -23.47 -2.10 20.62
CA GLY A 96 -23.68 -2.68 21.96
C GLY A 96 -23.27 -1.74 23.10
N GLU A 97 -22.11 -1.09 22.96
CA GLU A 97 -21.64 -0.06 23.91
C GLU A 97 -22.62 1.11 24.02
N CYS A 98 -23.12 1.59 22.88
CA CYS A 98 -24.13 2.62 22.80
C CYS A 98 -25.43 2.20 23.49
N GLN A 99 -25.90 0.96 23.30
CA GLN A 99 -27.07 0.42 24.00
C GLN A 99 -26.88 0.44 25.51
N GLU A 100 -25.76 -0.09 26.03
CA GLU A 100 -25.50 -0.14 27.47
C GLU A 100 -25.46 1.25 28.09
N ARG A 101 -24.77 2.21 27.45
CA ARG A 101 -24.76 3.59 27.93
C ARG A 101 -26.16 4.20 27.91
N LEU A 102 -26.91 4.02 26.81
CA LEU A 102 -28.23 4.63 26.66
C LEU A 102 -29.26 4.10 27.66
N LYS A 103 -29.11 2.86 28.18
CA LYS A 103 -29.97 2.33 29.27
C LYS A 103 -29.94 3.20 30.52
N GLY A 104 -28.80 3.84 30.82
CA GLY A 104 -28.65 4.76 31.95
C GLY A 104 -29.11 6.19 31.68
N THR A 105 -29.70 6.47 30.51
CA THR A 105 -30.08 7.82 30.07
C THR A 105 -31.57 7.94 29.76
N ASN A 106 -32.09 9.17 29.71
CA ASN A 106 -33.47 9.44 29.30
C ASN A 106 -33.67 9.50 27.76
N LYS A 107 -32.69 9.05 26.96
CA LYS A 107 -32.73 9.09 25.48
C LYS A 107 -33.47 7.89 24.87
N VAL A 108 -34.74 7.71 25.24
CA VAL A 108 -35.54 6.52 24.93
C VAL A 108 -35.63 6.20 23.42
N LYS A 109 -35.76 7.22 22.56
CA LYS A 109 -35.85 7.03 21.10
C LYS A 109 -34.55 6.45 20.50
N LYS A 110 -33.40 6.95 20.95
CA LYS A 110 -32.08 6.45 20.51
C LYS A 110 -31.84 5.05 21.03
N LEU A 111 -32.22 4.77 22.28
CA LEU A 111 -32.14 3.42 22.85
C LEU A 111 -33.01 2.41 22.07
N GLU A 112 -34.25 2.79 21.71
CA GLU A 112 -35.12 1.97 20.86
C GLU A 112 -34.43 1.64 19.55
N MET A 113 -33.94 2.63 18.81
CA MET A 113 -33.24 2.41 17.54
C MET A 113 -32.02 1.50 17.70
N ALA A 114 -31.19 1.75 18.71
CA ALA A 114 -29.99 0.96 18.95
C ALA A 114 -30.31 -0.51 19.23
N LEU A 115 -31.35 -0.78 20.05
CA LEU A 115 -31.79 -2.13 20.40
C LEU A 115 -32.35 -2.91 19.19
N PHE A 116 -33.05 -2.23 18.28
CA PHE A 116 -33.62 -2.87 17.10
C PHE A 116 -32.59 -3.09 15.97
N LEU A 117 -31.58 -2.22 15.85
CA LEU A 117 -30.57 -2.36 14.80
C LEU A 117 -29.72 -3.63 14.95
N ASP A 118 -29.33 -4.02 16.17
CA ASP A 118 -28.45 -5.18 16.37
C ASP A 118 -29.02 -6.49 15.80
N PRO A 119 -30.26 -6.92 16.13
CA PRO A 119 -30.82 -8.14 15.55
C PRO A 119 -31.14 -8.02 14.05
N ILE A 120 -31.39 -6.81 13.53
CA ILE A 120 -31.64 -6.59 12.09
C ILE A 120 -30.34 -6.74 11.29
N LEU A 121 -29.28 -6.05 11.69
CA LEU A 121 -28.01 -6.00 10.95
C LEU A 121 -27.21 -7.31 11.03
N ARG A 122 -27.55 -8.20 11.97
CA ARG A 122 -27.02 -9.57 12.05
C ARG A 122 -27.64 -10.53 11.03
N GLN A 123 -28.76 -10.17 10.42
CA GLN A 123 -29.37 -10.96 9.35
C GLN A 123 -28.52 -10.81 8.08
N LYS A 124 -28.25 -11.91 7.39
CA LYS A 124 -27.36 -11.91 6.21
C LYS A 124 -28.01 -11.24 5.01
N GLU A 125 -29.33 -11.27 4.96
CA GLU A 125 -30.17 -10.86 3.85
C GLU A 125 -30.43 -9.35 3.82
N VAL A 126 -30.12 -8.63 4.91
CA VAL A 126 -30.39 -7.19 5.02
C VAL A 126 -29.16 -6.41 4.50
N PRO A 127 -29.30 -5.65 3.39
CA PRO A 127 -28.23 -4.79 2.90
C PRO A 127 -27.93 -3.70 3.92
N TRP A 128 -26.65 -3.50 4.24
CA TRP A 128 -26.25 -2.52 5.25
C TRP A 128 -26.47 -1.07 4.75
N GLY A 129 -26.50 -0.87 3.43
CA GLY A 129 -26.85 0.41 2.81
C GLY A 129 -28.29 0.88 3.02
N LEU A 130 -29.17 0.05 3.60
CA LEU A 130 -30.52 0.49 4.03
C LEU A 130 -30.51 1.13 5.43
N CYS A 131 -29.41 0.98 6.18
CA CYS A 131 -29.27 1.54 7.52
C CYS A 131 -28.86 3.01 7.44
N GLY A 132 -29.69 3.91 7.97
CA GLY A 132 -29.50 5.35 8.04
C GLY A 132 -28.20 5.75 8.73
N LEU A 133 -27.78 5.01 9.76
CA LEU A 133 -26.51 5.23 10.43
C LEU A 133 -25.31 4.89 9.55
N VAL A 134 -25.35 3.73 8.88
CA VAL A 134 -24.25 3.28 8.00
C VAL A 134 -24.14 4.18 6.78
N THR A 135 -25.26 4.56 6.18
CA THR A 135 -25.30 5.52 5.06
C THR A 135 -24.76 6.87 5.47
N THR A 136 -25.11 7.40 6.64
CA THR A 136 -24.54 8.67 7.13
C THR A 136 -23.03 8.58 7.31
N ILE A 137 -22.52 7.47 7.85
CA ILE A 137 -21.07 7.23 7.96
C ILE A 137 -20.42 7.22 6.58
N TYR A 138 -21.03 6.55 5.59
CA TYR A 138 -20.54 6.54 4.21
C TYR A 138 -20.50 7.94 3.59
N GLU A 139 -21.59 8.71 3.69
CA GLU A 139 -21.64 10.06 3.10
C GLU A 139 -20.58 10.98 3.71
N GLU A 140 -20.37 10.92 5.03
CA GLU A 140 -19.31 11.70 5.69
C GLU A 140 -17.91 11.21 5.33
N THR A 141 -17.68 9.89 5.21
CA THR A 141 -16.39 9.37 4.71
C THR A 141 -16.14 9.85 3.27
N LYS A 142 -17.15 9.79 2.42
CA LYS A 142 -17.08 10.23 1.03
C LYS A 142 -16.78 11.73 0.94
N GLU A 143 -17.49 12.56 1.70
CA GLU A 143 -17.26 14.00 1.75
C GLU A 143 -15.85 14.32 2.25
N LYS A 144 -15.39 13.63 3.29
CA LYS A 144 -14.01 13.76 3.78
C LYS A 144 -13.00 13.39 2.69
N ALA A 145 -13.18 12.25 2.02
CA ALA A 145 -12.29 11.80 0.96
C ALA A 145 -12.28 12.78 -0.25
N LEU A 146 -13.43 13.34 -0.60
CA LEU A 146 -13.53 14.33 -1.68
C LEU A 146 -12.86 15.65 -1.32
N ARG A 147 -13.03 16.17 -0.09
CA ARG A 147 -12.31 17.37 0.35
C ARG A 147 -10.80 17.15 0.35
N GLU A 148 -10.35 15.99 0.82
CA GLU A 148 -8.93 15.62 0.79
C GLU A 148 -8.41 15.56 -0.65
N TYR A 149 -9.22 15.09 -1.61
CA TYR A 149 -8.89 15.10 -3.04
C TYR A 149 -8.89 16.50 -3.67
N GLU A 150 -9.84 17.36 -3.30
CA GLU A 150 -9.90 18.76 -3.76
C GLU A 150 -8.68 19.55 -3.25
N GLU A 151 -8.32 19.39 -1.98
CA GLU A 151 -7.12 20.00 -1.39
C GLU A 151 -5.83 19.52 -2.08
N GLU A 152 -5.80 18.26 -2.53
CA GLU A 152 -4.71 17.67 -3.33
C GLU A 152 -4.65 18.23 -4.74
N GLN A 153 -5.81 18.34 -5.42
CA GLN A 153 -5.87 18.96 -6.74
C GLN A 153 -5.42 20.41 -6.69
N GLU A 154 -5.87 21.19 -5.70
CA GLU A 154 -5.39 22.58 -5.53
C GLU A 154 -3.86 22.62 -5.34
N LEU A 155 -3.27 21.70 -4.58
CA LEU A 155 -1.81 21.65 -4.41
C LEU A 155 -1.06 21.21 -5.65
N PHE A 156 -1.64 20.28 -6.41
CA PHE A 156 -1.09 19.83 -7.67
C PHE A 156 -1.21 20.90 -8.76
N GLU A 157 -2.32 21.63 -8.79
CA GLU A 157 -2.53 22.80 -9.65
C GLU A 157 -1.59 23.94 -9.26
N GLU A 158 -1.46 24.27 -7.97
CA GLU A 158 -0.49 25.25 -7.48
C GLU A 158 0.95 24.83 -7.78
N LEU A 159 1.23 23.52 -7.79
CA LEU A 159 2.52 22.99 -8.23
C LEU A 159 2.65 23.28 -9.73
N LEU A 160 1.76 22.76 -10.57
CA LEU A 160 1.76 22.97 -12.03
C LEU A 160 1.84 24.44 -12.44
N GLU A 161 1.14 25.34 -11.74
CA GLU A 161 1.22 26.79 -11.94
C GLU A 161 2.61 27.33 -11.59
N ALA A 162 3.19 26.91 -10.47
CA ALA A 162 4.57 27.23 -10.13
C ALA A 162 5.58 26.64 -11.14
N LEU A 163 5.21 25.57 -11.85
CA LEU A 163 6.00 24.93 -12.90
C LEU A 163 5.77 25.55 -14.30
N GLY A 164 4.88 26.54 -14.45
CA GLY A 164 4.63 27.21 -15.74
C GLY A 164 3.54 26.60 -16.62
N GLY A 165 2.76 25.64 -16.11
CA GLY A 165 1.64 24.99 -16.79
C GLY A 165 2.03 23.75 -17.62
N GLU A 166 1.05 22.86 -17.84
CA GLU A 166 1.13 21.56 -18.56
C GLU A 166 2.51 20.87 -18.53
N ALA A 167 2.99 20.54 -17.33
CA ALA A 167 4.25 19.81 -17.20
C ALA A 167 4.09 18.32 -17.56
N ASP A 168 4.88 17.83 -18.50
CA ASP A 168 4.96 16.40 -18.83
C ASP A 168 5.75 15.62 -17.75
N VAL A 169 5.58 14.30 -17.67
CA VAL A 169 6.30 13.41 -16.72
C VAL A 169 7.84 13.59 -16.80
N GLU A 170 8.41 13.81 -17.98
CA GLU A 170 9.84 14.13 -18.16
C GLU A 170 10.21 15.50 -17.54
N GLU A 171 9.32 16.48 -17.57
CA GLU A 171 9.53 17.78 -16.91
C GLU A 171 9.39 17.66 -15.39
N LEU A 172 8.38 16.93 -14.89
CA LEU A 172 8.24 16.64 -13.45
C LEU A 172 9.48 15.91 -12.89
N LEU A 173 10.09 15.01 -13.67
CA LEU A 173 11.30 14.29 -13.30
C LEU A 173 12.56 15.16 -13.34
N ALA A 174 12.71 16.01 -14.37
CA ALA A 174 13.80 16.97 -14.42
C ALA A 174 13.74 17.99 -13.26
N MET A 175 12.53 18.27 -12.78
CA MET A 175 12.29 19.20 -11.66
C MET A 175 12.44 18.54 -10.28
N ALA A 176 12.23 17.23 -10.16
CA ALA A 176 12.65 16.46 -8.98
C ALA A 176 14.19 16.41 -8.82
N GLU A 177 14.94 16.86 -9.82
CA GLU A 177 16.38 17.08 -9.73
C GLU A 177 16.75 18.55 -9.43
N ASP A 178 15.78 19.47 -9.40
CA ASP A 178 15.96 20.88 -9.05
C ASP A 178 15.80 21.09 -7.52
N PRO A 179 16.89 21.42 -6.80
CA PRO A 179 16.85 21.58 -5.35
C PRO A 179 15.95 22.72 -4.85
N GLU A 180 15.77 23.79 -5.63
CA GLU A 180 14.98 24.96 -5.21
C GLU A 180 13.47 24.65 -5.28
N LEU A 181 13.04 23.97 -6.33
CA LEU A 181 11.66 23.52 -6.50
C LEU A 181 11.30 22.44 -5.48
N LEU A 182 12.21 21.50 -5.20
CA LEU A 182 12.05 20.51 -4.13
C LEU A 182 11.93 21.16 -2.75
N ALA A 183 12.71 22.20 -2.48
CA ALA A 183 12.62 22.95 -1.22
C ALA A 183 11.29 23.71 -1.10
N ALA A 184 10.81 24.32 -2.19
CA ALA A 184 9.50 24.99 -2.23
C ALA A 184 8.35 24.00 -2.01
N PHE A 185 8.40 22.84 -2.66
CA PHE A 185 7.42 21.76 -2.49
C PHE A 185 7.44 21.20 -1.06
N THR A 186 8.63 20.91 -0.51
CA THR A 186 8.80 20.47 0.88
C THR A 186 8.19 21.47 1.86
N LYS A 187 8.43 22.77 1.66
CA LYS A 187 7.86 23.83 2.51
C LYS A 187 6.33 23.88 2.44
N LYS A 188 5.74 23.62 1.26
CA LYS A 188 4.27 23.51 1.11
C LYS A 188 3.72 22.26 1.80
N LEU A 189 4.42 21.13 1.70
CA LEU A 189 4.06 19.89 2.43
C LEU A 189 4.12 20.08 3.95
N GLU A 190 5.15 20.77 4.45
CA GLU A 190 5.28 21.10 5.87
C GLU A 190 4.13 21.98 6.38
N ALA A 191 3.60 22.87 5.52
CA ALA A 191 2.46 23.72 5.86
C ALA A 191 1.12 22.94 5.92
N LYS A 192 1.05 21.72 5.39
CA LYS A 192 -0.16 20.89 5.32
C LYS A 192 0.12 19.45 5.85
N PRO A 193 0.15 19.23 7.17
CA PRO A 193 0.51 17.94 7.77
C PRO A 193 -0.33 16.74 7.29
N ALA A 194 -1.63 16.93 7.07
CA ALA A 194 -2.52 15.87 6.58
C ALA A 194 -2.14 15.38 5.17
N LEU A 195 -1.74 16.30 4.28
CA LEU A 195 -1.24 15.95 2.95
C LEU A 195 0.07 15.17 3.06
N ARG A 196 0.99 15.63 3.91
CA ARG A 196 2.26 14.93 4.13
C ARG A 196 2.02 13.49 4.59
N GLU A 197 1.17 13.29 5.59
CA GLU A 197 0.82 11.95 6.08
C GLU A 197 0.18 11.06 4.99
N ARG A 198 -0.62 11.64 4.09
CA ARG A 198 -1.21 10.91 2.97
C ARG A 198 -0.20 10.57 1.88
N ILE A 199 0.67 11.51 1.48
CA ILE A 199 1.77 11.22 0.55
C ILE A 199 2.72 10.18 1.14
N GLU A 200 3.02 10.23 2.44
CA GLU A 200 3.79 9.19 3.12
C GLU A 200 3.06 7.84 3.05
N ARG A 201 1.74 7.79 3.28
CA ARG A 201 0.93 6.57 3.11
C ARG A 201 0.90 6.05 1.67
N ASP A 202 0.80 6.94 0.69
CA ASP A 202 0.79 6.59 -0.73
C ASP A 202 2.15 6.06 -1.16
N ILE A 203 3.24 6.69 -0.70
CA ILE A 203 4.61 6.18 -0.88
C ILE A 203 4.75 4.80 -0.24
N ASP A 204 4.28 4.60 0.99
CA ASP A 204 4.32 3.30 1.67
C ASP A 204 3.50 2.23 0.91
N GLN A 205 2.32 2.60 0.41
CA GLN A 205 1.51 1.73 -0.43
C GLN A 205 2.23 1.38 -1.73
N TRP A 206 2.80 2.36 -2.42
CA TRP A 206 3.55 2.16 -3.65
C TRP A 206 4.79 1.27 -3.43
N ILE A 207 5.52 1.47 -2.33
CA ILE A 207 6.65 0.63 -1.93
C ILE A 207 6.20 -0.82 -1.69
N ARG A 208 5.03 -1.01 -1.05
CA ARG A 208 4.45 -2.36 -0.88
C ARG A 208 4.06 -2.98 -2.21
N GLU A 209 3.35 -2.26 -3.06
CA GLU A 209 2.89 -2.76 -4.37
C GLU A 209 4.05 -3.15 -5.27
N ILE A 210 5.09 -2.32 -5.41
CA ILE A 210 6.28 -2.69 -6.18
C ILE A 210 7.03 -3.85 -5.50
N GLY A 211 7.13 -3.86 -4.18
CA GLY A 211 7.77 -4.94 -3.42
C GLY A 211 7.09 -6.30 -3.65
N GLU A 212 5.76 -6.32 -3.68
CA GLU A 212 4.96 -7.51 -4.00
C GLU A 212 5.13 -7.93 -5.46
N ALA A 213 5.07 -6.98 -6.40
CA ALA A 213 5.26 -7.26 -7.83
C ALA A 213 6.66 -7.83 -8.13
N ILE A 214 7.70 -7.33 -7.44
CA ILE A 214 9.06 -7.88 -7.49
C ILE A 214 9.08 -9.30 -6.91
N ALA A 215 8.53 -9.51 -5.72
CA ALA A 215 8.52 -10.82 -5.07
C ALA A 215 7.81 -11.91 -5.91
N GLN A 216 6.82 -11.50 -6.71
CA GLN A 216 6.07 -12.37 -7.62
C GLN A 216 6.78 -12.55 -8.99
N GLY A 217 7.80 -11.76 -9.28
CA GLY A 217 8.52 -11.77 -10.57
C GLY A 217 7.78 -11.07 -11.70
N GLU A 218 6.79 -10.23 -11.38
CA GLU A 218 6.12 -9.36 -12.36
C GLU A 218 7.01 -8.18 -12.76
N VAL A 219 7.90 -7.78 -11.85
CA VAL A 219 8.91 -6.73 -12.01
C VAL A 219 10.28 -7.33 -11.73
N GLU A 220 11.18 -7.30 -12.71
CA GLU A 220 12.57 -7.73 -12.53
C GLU A 220 13.47 -6.49 -12.59
N LEU A 221 14.03 -6.10 -11.44
CA LEU A 221 14.92 -4.95 -11.37
C LEU A 221 16.37 -5.33 -11.71
N GLY A 222 16.78 -6.57 -11.44
CA GLY A 222 18.12 -7.06 -11.72
C GLY A 222 19.17 -6.35 -10.84
N LEU A 223 18.83 -6.08 -9.58
CA LEU A 223 19.71 -5.29 -8.71
C LEU A 223 20.93 -6.05 -8.25
N PHE A 224 20.82 -7.37 -8.07
CA PHE A 224 21.89 -8.23 -7.53
C PHE A 224 22.43 -9.21 -8.57
N THR A 225 23.74 -9.49 -8.52
CA THR A 225 24.33 -10.59 -9.30
C THR A 225 24.06 -11.94 -8.65
N GLU A 226 24.22 -13.03 -9.39
CA GLU A 226 24.05 -14.38 -8.83
C GLU A 226 25.02 -14.65 -7.67
N GLU A 227 26.27 -14.18 -7.76
CA GLU A 227 27.26 -14.31 -6.68
C GLU A 227 26.86 -13.53 -5.43
N GLU A 228 26.30 -12.34 -5.61
CA GLU A 228 25.76 -11.54 -4.52
C GLU A 228 24.62 -12.28 -3.82
N ILE A 229 23.71 -12.90 -4.59
CA ILE A 229 22.59 -13.69 -4.05
C ILE A 229 23.07 -14.92 -3.25
N LEU A 230 24.14 -15.58 -3.70
CA LEU A 230 24.72 -16.72 -2.98
C LEU A 230 25.23 -16.37 -1.58
N LEU A 231 25.56 -15.11 -1.30
CA LEU A 231 26.18 -14.71 -0.04
C LEU A 231 25.30 -15.03 1.18
N ALA A 232 23.99 -14.76 1.10
CA ALA A 232 23.04 -15.14 2.15
C ALA A 232 23.01 -16.66 2.40
N MET A 233 23.07 -17.46 1.33
CA MET A 233 23.11 -18.93 1.43
C MET A 233 24.41 -19.42 2.08
N VAL A 234 25.52 -18.75 1.78
CA VAL A 234 26.82 -19.04 2.41
C VAL A 234 26.77 -18.75 3.91
N TYR A 235 26.28 -17.57 4.31
CA TYR A 235 26.12 -17.22 5.72
C TYR A 235 25.17 -18.17 6.45
N PHE A 236 24.08 -18.54 5.79
CA PHE A 236 23.13 -19.49 6.36
C PHE A 236 23.74 -20.90 6.48
N THR A 237 24.58 -21.32 5.53
CA THR A 237 25.25 -22.63 5.57
C THR A 237 26.28 -22.71 6.70
N ASP A 238 27.07 -21.66 6.93
CA ASP A 238 27.97 -21.57 8.10
C ASP A 238 27.19 -21.64 9.42
N TYR A 239 26.03 -20.97 9.49
CA TYR A 239 25.13 -21.06 10.64
C TYR A 239 24.54 -22.47 10.81
N ALA A 240 23.98 -23.04 9.75
CA ALA A 240 23.27 -24.31 9.77
C ALA A 240 24.17 -25.48 10.18
N GLN A 241 25.47 -25.43 9.86
CA GLN A 241 26.45 -26.42 10.31
C GLN A 241 26.59 -26.51 11.82
N ARG A 242 26.14 -25.50 12.57
CA ARG A 242 26.16 -25.45 14.04
C ARG A 242 24.83 -25.88 14.67
N LEU A 243 23.80 -26.09 13.84
CA LEU A 243 22.48 -26.50 14.29
C LEU A 243 22.38 -28.01 14.45
N ARG A 244 21.62 -28.44 15.45
CA ARG A 244 21.20 -29.83 15.57
C ARG A 244 20.04 -30.12 14.59
N PRO A 245 19.89 -31.36 14.10
CA PRO A 245 18.84 -31.72 13.14
C PRO A 245 17.42 -31.30 13.54
N GLU A 246 17.11 -31.32 14.83
CA GLU A 246 15.79 -30.98 15.38
C GLU A 246 15.48 -29.47 15.26
N GLU A 247 16.51 -28.62 15.19
CA GLU A 247 16.38 -27.17 15.14
C GLU A 247 16.04 -26.67 13.73
N TYR A 248 16.31 -27.46 12.69
CA TYR A 248 16.07 -27.11 11.27
C TYR A 248 14.61 -26.82 10.91
N ARG A 249 13.65 -27.33 11.70
CA ARG A 249 12.21 -27.19 11.42
C ARG A 249 11.54 -26.07 12.23
N SER A 250 12.32 -25.29 12.97
CA SER A 250 11.78 -24.19 13.78
C SER A 250 11.59 -22.91 12.96
N GLU A 251 10.60 -22.09 13.31
CA GLU A 251 10.44 -20.74 12.74
C GLU A 251 11.71 -19.89 12.91
N ALA A 252 12.48 -20.14 13.98
CA ALA A 252 13.76 -19.49 14.24
C ALA A 252 14.78 -19.64 13.10
N VAL A 253 14.72 -20.73 12.32
CA VAL A 253 15.58 -20.92 11.15
C VAL A 253 15.21 -19.99 10.01
N SER A 254 13.91 -19.71 9.83
CA SER A 254 13.44 -18.76 8.81
C SER A 254 13.86 -17.33 9.16
N TYR A 255 13.72 -16.93 10.43
CA TYR A 255 14.25 -15.65 10.91
C TYR A 255 15.76 -15.55 10.72
N LYS A 256 16.51 -16.63 10.97
CA LYS A 256 17.95 -16.62 10.74
C LYS A 256 18.31 -16.47 9.26
N PHE A 257 17.57 -17.10 8.35
CA PHE A 257 17.80 -16.90 6.93
C PHE A 257 17.59 -15.43 6.52
N LEU A 258 16.56 -14.77 7.06
CA LEU A 258 16.33 -13.35 6.86
C LEU A 258 17.50 -12.50 7.39
N GLU A 259 18.01 -12.79 8.59
CA GLU A 259 19.20 -12.11 9.13
C GLU A 259 20.44 -12.31 8.23
N CYS A 260 20.62 -13.52 7.67
CA CYS A 260 21.70 -13.79 6.72
C CYS A 260 21.55 -12.99 5.42
N MET A 261 20.32 -12.81 4.92
CA MET A 261 20.04 -11.93 3.77
C MET A 261 20.34 -10.47 4.09
N GLN A 262 19.87 -9.97 5.23
CA GLN A 262 20.11 -8.60 5.68
C GLN A 262 21.61 -8.33 5.79
N ARG A 263 22.36 -9.26 6.39
CA ARG A 263 23.82 -9.19 6.46
C ARG A 263 24.46 -9.19 5.07
N ALA A 264 24.03 -10.08 4.17
CA ALA A 264 24.55 -10.12 2.80
C ALA A 264 24.33 -8.78 2.09
N ILE A 265 23.12 -8.20 2.16
CA ILE A 265 22.83 -6.88 1.61
C ILE A 265 23.75 -5.82 2.22
N ALA A 266 23.90 -5.78 3.55
CA ALA A 266 24.80 -4.83 4.20
C ALA A 266 26.25 -4.94 3.71
N ASP A 267 26.76 -6.17 3.53
CA ASP A 267 28.12 -6.41 3.04
C ASP A 267 28.31 -6.07 1.55
N ILE A 268 27.25 -6.22 0.74
CA ILE A 268 27.25 -5.89 -0.69
C ILE A 268 27.21 -4.37 -0.91
N MET A 269 26.43 -3.65 -0.09
CA MET A 269 26.06 -2.24 -0.30
C MET A 269 27.17 -1.25 0.09
N THR A 270 28.31 -1.38 -0.57
CA THR A 270 29.39 -0.37 -0.56
C THR A 270 28.97 0.89 -1.35
N PRO A 271 29.56 2.07 -1.09
CA PRO A 271 29.23 3.29 -1.84
C PRO A 271 29.35 3.12 -3.36
N ALA A 272 30.39 2.43 -3.83
CA ALA A 272 30.58 2.15 -5.26
C ALA A 272 29.49 1.21 -5.82
N ARG A 273 28.98 0.28 -5.00
CA ARG A 273 27.90 -0.60 -5.42
C ARG A 273 26.56 0.14 -5.51
N VAL A 274 26.31 1.05 -4.57
CA VAL A 274 25.14 1.92 -4.56
C VAL A 274 25.12 2.78 -5.81
N GLU A 275 26.22 3.48 -6.12
CA GLU A 275 26.35 4.29 -7.35
C GLU A 275 26.11 3.44 -8.61
N ALA A 276 26.63 2.21 -8.64
CA ALA A 276 26.38 1.29 -9.75
C ALA A 276 24.92 0.83 -9.86
N MET A 277 24.22 0.62 -8.73
CA MET A 277 22.79 0.30 -8.70
C MET A 277 21.94 1.49 -9.15
N GLU A 278 22.22 2.69 -8.66
CA GLU A 278 21.53 3.92 -9.07
C GLU A 278 21.64 4.11 -10.58
N GLY A 279 22.85 4.02 -11.13
CA GLY A 279 23.05 4.13 -12.58
C GLY A 279 22.38 2.99 -13.38
N HIS A 280 22.18 1.82 -12.79
CA HIS A 280 21.40 0.73 -13.40
C HIS A 280 19.91 1.04 -13.41
N LEU A 281 19.37 1.52 -12.29
CA LEU A 281 17.97 1.96 -12.17
C LEU A 281 17.67 3.11 -13.15
N ASP A 282 18.58 4.08 -13.29
CA ASP A 282 18.44 5.18 -14.27
C ASP A 282 18.29 4.66 -15.71
N ARG A 283 19.13 3.70 -16.11
CA ARG A 283 19.04 3.07 -17.44
C ARG A 283 17.76 2.26 -17.60
N LEU A 284 17.36 1.54 -16.56
CA LEU A 284 16.16 0.71 -16.57
C LEU A 284 14.92 1.59 -16.72
N PHE A 285 14.83 2.67 -15.96
CA PHE A 285 13.78 3.68 -16.05
C PHE A 285 13.64 4.22 -17.47
N LEU A 286 14.72 4.76 -18.04
CA LEU A 286 14.70 5.32 -19.41
C LEU A 286 14.27 4.29 -20.45
N THR A 287 14.69 3.04 -20.28
CA THR A 287 14.32 1.94 -21.18
C THR A 287 12.83 1.61 -21.06
N TRP A 288 12.31 1.54 -19.84
CA TRP A 288 10.92 1.17 -19.57
C TRP A 288 9.94 2.30 -19.91
N ALA A 289 10.28 3.55 -19.61
CA ALA A 289 9.49 4.72 -19.97
C ALA A 289 9.25 4.82 -21.48
N LYS A 290 10.28 4.51 -22.28
CA LYS A 290 10.24 4.54 -23.75
C LYS A 290 9.77 3.21 -24.38
N SER A 291 9.44 2.22 -23.56
CA SER A 291 9.02 0.90 -24.04
C SER A 291 7.64 0.97 -24.70
N LYS A 292 7.46 0.23 -25.80
CA LYS A 292 6.13 -0.02 -26.39
C LYS A 292 5.28 -0.99 -25.56
N ASP A 293 5.91 -1.74 -24.67
CA ASP A 293 5.24 -2.63 -23.72
C ASP A 293 4.62 -1.82 -22.59
N GLU A 294 3.29 -1.77 -22.55
CA GLU A 294 2.50 -1.05 -21.54
C GLU A 294 2.81 -1.52 -20.11
N ARG A 295 3.13 -2.81 -19.92
CA ARG A 295 3.48 -3.33 -18.59
C ARG A 295 4.76 -2.71 -18.08
N LYS A 296 5.81 -2.64 -18.92
CA LYS A 296 7.08 -2.00 -18.56
C LYS A 296 6.89 -0.51 -18.31
N ARG A 297 6.12 0.17 -19.16
CA ARG A 297 5.86 1.61 -19.01
C ARG A 297 5.15 1.93 -17.70
N ARG A 298 4.16 1.13 -17.30
CA ARG A 298 3.45 1.25 -16.01
C ARG A 298 4.42 1.21 -14.82
N TRP A 299 5.46 0.38 -14.88
CA TRP A 299 6.41 0.23 -13.79
C TRP A 299 7.57 1.24 -13.81
N ALA A 300 7.75 2.02 -14.89
CA ALA A 300 8.86 2.95 -14.99
C ALA A 300 8.91 3.97 -13.83
N PRO A 301 7.82 4.67 -13.43
CA PRO A 301 7.86 5.58 -12.29
C PRO A 301 8.30 4.91 -10.99
N HIS A 302 7.96 3.63 -10.83
CA HIS A 302 8.32 2.86 -9.64
C HIS A 302 9.82 2.61 -9.59
N VAL A 303 10.48 2.34 -10.73
CA VAL A 303 11.96 2.20 -10.80
C VAL A 303 12.65 3.47 -10.29
N GLN A 304 12.13 4.64 -10.64
CA GLN A 304 12.66 5.92 -10.17
C GLN A 304 12.43 6.11 -8.66
N ALA A 305 11.26 5.71 -8.15
CA ALA A 305 10.98 5.73 -6.72
C ALA A 305 11.94 4.81 -5.94
N VAL A 306 12.22 3.59 -6.46
CA VAL A 306 13.22 2.69 -5.87
C VAL A 306 14.57 3.39 -5.78
N ARG A 307 15.01 4.03 -6.87
CA ARG A 307 16.28 4.78 -6.90
C ARG A 307 16.32 5.86 -5.82
N GLY A 308 15.28 6.70 -5.74
CA GLY A 308 15.17 7.74 -4.71
C GLY A 308 15.20 7.17 -3.29
N SER A 309 14.62 5.99 -3.10
CA SER A 309 14.60 5.32 -1.80
C SER A 309 15.96 4.77 -1.37
N LEU A 310 16.91 4.48 -2.27
CA LEU A 310 18.15 3.79 -1.87
C LEU A 310 18.93 4.55 -0.78
N SER A 311 18.90 5.87 -0.82
CA SER A 311 19.62 6.73 0.12
C SER A 311 18.79 7.16 1.34
N SER A 312 17.48 6.89 1.37
CA SER A 312 16.57 7.40 2.40
C SER A 312 16.42 6.50 3.63
N TRP A 313 16.88 5.24 3.56
CA TRP A 313 16.75 4.28 4.68
C TRP A 313 17.98 4.32 5.61
N GLY A 314 17.74 4.19 6.92
CA GLY A 314 18.78 4.18 7.96
C GLY A 314 19.81 3.05 7.80
N GLY A 315 19.46 2.00 7.05
CA GLY A 315 20.38 0.99 6.54
C GLY A 315 19.82 0.25 5.34
N TYR A 316 20.66 -0.05 4.34
CA TYR A 316 20.22 -0.75 3.11
C TYR A 316 19.57 -2.12 3.37
N HIS A 317 19.95 -2.79 4.46
CA HIS A 317 19.41 -4.10 4.84
C HIS A 317 17.97 -4.04 5.38
N GLU A 318 17.45 -2.85 5.66
CA GLU A 318 16.06 -2.62 6.08
C GLU A 318 15.18 -2.15 4.91
N ASN A 319 15.78 -1.86 3.74
CA ASN A 319 15.02 -1.42 2.58
C ASN A 319 14.16 -2.59 2.04
N PRO A 320 12.81 -2.47 2.07
CA PRO A 320 11.91 -3.57 1.72
C PRO A 320 12.01 -3.97 0.24
N ILE A 321 12.35 -3.03 -0.65
CA ILE A 321 12.52 -3.30 -2.08
C ILE A 321 13.77 -4.15 -2.32
N LEU A 322 14.88 -3.82 -1.65
CA LEU A 322 16.11 -4.61 -1.75
C LEU A 322 15.91 -6.03 -1.20
N LEU A 323 15.17 -6.17 -0.09
CA LEU A 323 14.83 -7.48 0.46
C LEU A 323 13.94 -8.31 -0.48
N SER A 324 12.90 -7.70 -1.05
CA SER A 324 12.01 -8.37 -2.01
C SER A 324 12.74 -8.83 -3.27
N GLU A 325 13.57 -7.97 -3.86
CA GLU A 325 14.39 -8.32 -5.03
C GLU A 325 15.37 -9.45 -4.68
N TYR A 326 16.07 -9.36 -3.55
CA TYR A 326 17.01 -10.40 -3.12
C TYR A 326 16.30 -11.75 -2.92
N LEU A 327 15.12 -11.74 -2.29
CA LEU A 327 14.31 -12.94 -2.05
C LEU A 327 13.83 -13.57 -3.37
N TYR A 328 13.32 -12.74 -4.29
CA TYR A 328 12.89 -13.17 -5.61
C TYR A 328 14.04 -13.86 -6.36
N ARG A 329 15.19 -13.20 -6.45
CA ARG A 329 16.39 -13.75 -7.10
C ARG A 329 16.90 -15.01 -6.42
N SER A 330 16.83 -15.10 -5.09
CA SER A 330 17.17 -16.32 -4.34
C SER A 330 16.27 -17.49 -4.72
N LYS A 331 14.96 -17.26 -4.85
CA LYS A 331 13.99 -18.28 -5.28
C LYS A 331 14.23 -18.71 -6.72
N GLU A 332 14.47 -17.75 -7.62
CA GLU A 332 14.80 -18.04 -9.02
C GLU A 332 16.07 -18.90 -9.14
N LEU A 333 17.11 -18.56 -8.37
CA LEU A 333 18.36 -19.31 -8.32
C LEU A 333 18.12 -20.75 -7.83
N GLN A 334 17.30 -20.95 -6.79
CA GLN A 334 16.91 -22.27 -6.31
C GLN A 334 16.12 -23.09 -7.34
N GLU A 335 15.22 -22.45 -8.10
CA GLU A 335 14.48 -23.13 -9.16
C GLU A 335 15.39 -23.56 -10.32
N ARG A 336 16.34 -22.70 -10.71
CA ARG A 336 17.39 -23.07 -11.67
C ARG A 336 18.29 -24.18 -11.14
N ALA A 337 18.57 -24.17 -9.84
CA ALA A 337 19.31 -25.23 -9.15
C ALA A 337 18.63 -26.59 -9.32
N ARG A 338 17.33 -26.64 -9.02
CA ARG A 338 16.50 -27.85 -9.14
C ARG A 338 16.45 -28.39 -10.57
N ARG A 339 16.58 -27.51 -11.56
CA ARG A 339 16.64 -27.87 -12.99
C ARG A 339 18.04 -28.28 -13.47
N GLY A 340 19.04 -28.29 -12.59
CA GLY A 340 20.43 -28.65 -12.93
C GLY A 340 21.17 -27.59 -13.75
N GLN A 341 20.71 -26.34 -13.73
CA GLN A 341 21.22 -25.25 -14.60
C GLN A 341 22.31 -24.39 -13.93
N ILE A 342 23.03 -24.90 -12.93
CA ILE A 342 23.89 -24.07 -12.05
C ILE A 342 25.27 -24.66 -11.72
N ARG A 343 25.82 -25.58 -12.53
CA ARG A 343 27.13 -26.20 -12.23
C ARG A 343 28.23 -25.19 -11.90
N ASP A 344 28.30 -24.09 -12.65
CA ASP A 344 29.30 -23.04 -12.45
C ASP A 344 29.09 -22.24 -11.14
N LEU A 345 27.86 -22.25 -10.60
CA LEU A 345 27.54 -21.60 -9.33
C LEU A 345 27.88 -22.46 -8.12
N GLU A 346 27.90 -23.79 -8.25
CA GLU A 346 28.33 -24.68 -7.17
C GLU A 346 29.81 -24.45 -6.83
N GLU A 347 30.66 -24.30 -7.85
CA GLU A 347 32.08 -23.97 -7.66
C GLU A 347 32.24 -22.61 -6.98
N LYS A 348 31.50 -21.59 -7.45
CA LYS A 348 31.51 -20.24 -6.84
C LYS A 348 31.00 -20.26 -5.41
N PHE A 349 29.91 -20.99 -5.13
CA PHE A 349 29.36 -21.15 -3.80
C PHE A 349 30.38 -21.79 -2.85
N ASN A 350 30.98 -22.91 -3.23
CA ASN A 350 32.00 -23.59 -2.43
C ASN A 350 33.22 -22.68 -2.16
N ALA A 351 33.66 -21.92 -3.17
CA ALA A 351 34.73 -20.95 -3.00
C ALA A 351 34.37 -19.84 -2.00
N LEU A 352 33.13 -19.34 -2.01
CA LEU A 352 32.64 -18.33 -1.07
C LEU A 352 32.52 -18.90 0.35
N VAL A 353 32.03 -20.14 0.51
CA VAL A 353 32.00 -20.85 1.80
C VAL A 353 33.39 -20.95 2.41
N GLU A 354 34.40 -21.36 1.64
CA GLU A 354 35.77 -21.48 2.14
C GLU A 354 36.40 -20.13 2.50
N LYS A 355 36.03 -19.03 1.83
CA LYS A 355 36.44 -17.68 2.24
C LYS A 355 35.84 -17.28 3.58
N VAL A 356 34.52 -17.47 3.74
CA VAL A 356 33.82 -17.16 5.00
C VAL A 356 34.38 -17.95 6.17
N ARG A 357 34.66 -19.24 5.98
CA ARG A 357 35.27 -20.11 6.99
C ARG A 357 36.65 -19.64 7.44
N ARG A 358 37.44 -19.07 6.52
CA ARG A 358 38.75 -18.48 6.81
C ARG A 358 38.67 -17.09 7.44
N GLY A 359 37.46 -16.53 7.60
CA GLY A 359 37.27 -15.16 8.10
C GLY A 359 37.68 -14.09 7.08
N GLU A 360 37.81 -14.45 5.80
CA GLU A 360 38.17 -13.52 4.73
C GLU A 360 36.96 -12.66 4.33
N LYS A 361 37.20 -11.40 3.95
CA LYS A 361 36.14 -10.58 3.32
C LYS A 361 35.71 -11.25 2.02
N VAL A 362 34.41 -11.54 1.93
CA VAL A 362 33.83 -12.35 0.84
C VAL A 362 33.76 -11.56 -0.46
N MET A 363 33.40 -10.27 -0.35
CA MET A 363 33.45 -9.31 -1.44
C MET A 363 34.78 -8.56 -1.35
N ALA A 364 35.62 -8.72 -2.36
CA ALA A 364 36.76 -7.83 -2.52
C ALA A 364 36.20 -6.42 -2.73
N GLU A 365 36.71 -5.43 -1.99
CA GLU A 365 36.66 -4.05 -2.46
C GLU A 365 37.31 -4.09 -3.85
N LYS A 366 36.52 -4.11 -4.94
CA LYS A 366 37.10 -3.91 -6.27
C LYS A 366 37.90 -2.62 -6.12
N PRO A 367 39.23 -2.62 -6.33
CA PRO A 367 39.99 -1.39 -6.29
C PRO A 367 39.29 -0.48 -7.28
N GLY A 368 38.78 0.66 -6.80
CA GLY A 368 37.87 1.53 -7.54
C GLY A 368 38.44 1.79 -8.93
N GLY A 369 38.02 0.97 -9.89
CA GLY A 369 38.42 1.12 -11.27
C GLY A 369 37.69 2.35 -11.70
N GLU A 370 38.43 3.45 -11.89
CA GLU A 370 37.87 4.75 -12.29
C GLU A 370 36.79 4.54 -13.34
N GLY A 371 35.55 4.69 -12.90
CA GLY A 371 34.39 4.63 -13.77
C GLY A 371 34.53 5.68 -14.86
N LEU A 372 33.81 5.50 -15.96
CA LEU A 372 33.81 6.40 -17.10
C LEU A 372 33.66 7.88 -16.67
N TRP A 373 32.88 8.12 -15.61
CA TRP A 373 32.67 9.42 -14.96
C TRP A 373 33.89 9.97 -14.20
N GLY A 374 34.68 9.11 -13.55
CA GLY A 374 35.96 9.49 -12.92
C GLY A 374 37.02 9.90 -13.96
N LYS A 375 37.00 9.27 -15.13
CA LYS A 375 37.83 9.67 -16.28
C LYS A 375 37.34 10.98 -16.90
N LEU A 376 36.03 11.17 -17.08
CA LEU A 376 35.43 12.40 -17.59
C LEU A 376 35.70 13.64 -16.71
N ARG A 377 35.68 13.51 -15.38
CA ARG A 377 36.00 14.60 -14.45
C ARG A 377 37.44 15.10 -14.52
N ARG A 378 38.40 14.29 -14.98
CA ARG A 378 39.79 14.74 -15.20
C ARG A 378 39.97 15.48 -16.52
N THR A 379 39.25 15.07 -17.56
CA THR A 379 39.28 15.73 -18.86
C THR A 379 38.67 17.13 -18.81
N LEU A 380 37.76 17.38 -17.87
CA LEU A 380 37.14 18.68 -17.63
C LEU A 380 37.92 19.56 -16.61
N LYS A 381 39.02 19.06 -16.04
CA LYS A 381 39.91 19.81 -15.12
C LYS A 381 41.31 20.05 -15.69
N ARG A 382 41.54 19.75 -16.96
CA ARG A 382 42.64 20.27 -17.78
C ARG A 382 42.04 21.19 -18.83
#